data_AF-A0A7Y8RKN2-F1
#
_entry.id   AF-A0A7Y8RKN2-F1
#
_cell.length_a   1.000
_cell.length_b   1.000
_cell.length_c   1.000
_cell.angle_alpha   90.00
_cell.angle_beta   90.00
_cell.angle_gamma   90.00
#
_symmetry.space_group_name_H-M   'P 1'
#
loop_
_entity.id
_entity.type
_entity.pdbx_description
1 polymer ?
#
loop_
_entity_poly.entity_id
_entity_poly.type
_entity_poly.pdbx_seq_one_letter_code
_entity_poly.pdbx_strand_id
1 'polypeptide(L)'
;MQHNNSHTKMMACRQLAMEQNQKLFNQANALSNSAFDLLEHPDFDSEMFDEYLRLRGKAEALFREAIDHLGVLNKYFPAPIISAAAKDGKVAKREKEVA
;
A
#
# COMPACT_ATOMS: atom_id res chain seq x y z
N MET A 1 -12.87 26.66 -18.00
CA MET A 1 -13.48 25.34 -17.75
C MET A 1 -12.57 24.13 -18.07
N GLN A 2 -11.49 24.27 -18.85
CA GLN A 2 -10.66 23.11 -19.27
C GLN A 2 -9.78 22.48 -18.16
N HIS A 3 -9.35 23.26 -17.16
CA HIS A 3 -8.51 22.77 -16.05
C HIS A 3 -9.20 21.71 -15.17
N ASN A 4 -10.51 21.83 -14.95
CA ASN A 4 -11.27 20.86 -14.15
C ASN A 4 -11.31 19.47 -14.81
N ASN A 5 -11.41 19.41 -16.15
CA ASN A 5 -11.48 18.14 -16.88
C ASN A 5 -10.12 17.40 -16.84
N SER A 6 -9.00 18.13 -16.99
CA SER A 6 -7.66 17.53 -16.91
C SER A 6 -7.36 16.97 -15.52
N HIS A 7 -7.74 17.70 -14.46
CA HIS A 7 -7.56 17.24 -13.08
C HIS A 7 -8.41 16.00 -12.79
N THR A 8 -9.69 15.99 -13.18
CA THR A 8 -10.57 14.83 -13.00
C THR A 8 -10.04 13.58 -13.72
N LYS A 9 -9.54 13.72 -14.94
CA LYS A 9 -8.92 12.60 -15.68
C LYS A 9 -7.67 12.07 -14.98
N MET A 10 -6.80 12.94 -14.51
CA MET A 10 -5.61 12.55 -13.74
C MET A 10 -5.98 11.78 -12.47
N MET A 11 -7.02 12.23 -11.75
CA MET A 11 -7.51 11.54 -10.56
C MET A 11 -8.13 10.18 -10.87
N ALA A 12 -8.87 10.06 -11.98
CA ALA A 12 -9.42 8.78 -12.41
C ALA A 12 -8.30 7.78 -12.79
N CYS A 13 -7.27 8.23 -13.51
CA CYS A 13 -6.10 7.40 -13.81
C CYS A 13 -5.38 6.96 -12.54
N ARG A 14 -5.20 7.89 -11.60
CA ARG A 14 -4.58 7.58 -10.30
C ARG A 14 -5.37 6.55 -9.51
N GLN A 15 -6.69 6.69 -9.46
CA GLN A 15 -7.59 5.77 -8.77
C GLN A 15 -7.48 4.35 -9.36
N LEU A 16 -7.53 4.24 -10.69
CA LEU A 16 -7.37 2.95 -11.37
C LEU A 16 -6.00 2.32 -11.07
N ALA A 17 -4.92 3.10 -11.12
CA ALA A 17 -3.58 2.61 -10.79
C ALA A 17 -3.47 2.14 -9.33
N MET A 18 -4.12 2.84 -8.40
CA MET A 18 -4.20 2.42 -7.00
C MET A 18 -4.99 1.12 -6.82
N GLU A 19 -6.11 0.95 -7.51
CA GLU A 19 -6.89 -0.29 -7.46
C GLU A 19 -6.07 -1.49 -7.96
N GLN A 20 -5.29 -1.31 -9.02
CA GLN A 20 -4.37 -2.35 -9.51
C GLN A 20 -3.25 -2.64 -8.49
N ASN A 21 -2.69 -1.60 -7.88
CA ASN A 21 -1.71 -1.75 -6.81
C ASN A 21 -2.27 -2.55 -5.62
N GLN A 22 -3.50 -2.23 -5.20
CA GLN A 22 -4.18 -2.93 -4.12
C GLN A 22 -4.42 -4.41 -4.44
N LYS A 23 -4.71 -4.75 -5.71
CA LYS A 23 -4.86 -6.16 -6.12
C LYS A 23 -3.56 -6.95 -5.93
N LEU A 24 -2.41 -6.37 -6.28
CA LEU A 24 -1.11 -7.02 -6.06
C LEU A 24 -0.86 -7.26 -4.57
N PHE A 25 -1.11 -6.25 -3.72
CA PHE A 25 -1.00 -6.39 -2.27
C PHE A 25 -1.93 -7.48 -1.72
N ASN A 26 -3.18 -7.52 -2.18
CA ASN A 26 -4.14 -8.53 -1.73
C ASN A 26 -3.71 -9.95 -2.13
N GLN A 27 -3.17 -10.14 -3.34
CA GLN A 27 -2.65 -11.42 -3.80
C GLN A 27 -1.42 -11.85 -2.99
N ALA A 28 -0.49 -10.92 -2.74
CA ALA A 28 0.69 -11.18 -1.92
C ALA A 28 0.33 -11.56 -0.47
N ASN A 29 -0.66 -10.87 0.11
CA ASN A 29 -1.19 -11.18 1.44
C ASN A 29 -1.88 -12.55 1.48
N ALA A 30 -2.71 -12.88 0.48
CA ALA A 30 -3.36 -14.19 0.39
C ALA A 30 -2.33 -15.32 0.36
N LEU A 31 -1.29 -15.18 -0.46
CA LEU A 31 -0.18 -16.16 -0.50
C LEU A 31 0.59 -16.24 0.82
N SER A 32 0.80 -15.10 1.50
CA SER A 32 1.46 -15.07 2.80
C SER A 32 0.64 -15.80 3.86
N ASN A 33 -0.67 -15.56 3.90
CA ASN A 33 -1.57 -16.23 4.84
C ASN A 33 -1.59 -17.74 4.58
N SER A 34 -1.76 -18.16 3.32
CA SER A 34 -1.69 -19.59 2.97
C SER A 34 -0.34 -20.23 3.33
N ALA A 35 0.76 -19.49 3.24
CA ALA A 35 2.06 -19.97 3.70
C ALA A 35 2.07 -20.15 5.23
N PHE A 36 1.54 -19.19 5.99
CA PHE A 36 1.48 -19.30 7.45
C PHE A 36 0.56 -20.44 7.91
N ASP A 37 -0.56 -20.67 7.23
CA ASP A 37 -1.46 -21.78 7.52
C ASP A 37 -0.74 -23.14 7.43
N LEU A 38 0.26 -23.28 6.54
CA LEU A 38 1.08 -24.50 6.46
C LEU A 38 1.91 -24.72 7.74
N LEU A 39 2.46 -23.65 8.32
CA LEU A 39 3.27 -23.73 9.54
C LEU A 39 2.44 -24.13 10.78
N GLU A 40 1.14 -23.86 10.75
CA GLU A 40 0.21 -24.20 11.83
C GLU A 40 -0.29 -25.65 11.75
N HIS A 41 0.06 -26.39 10.69
CA HIS A 41 -0.39 -27.76 10.51
C HIS A 41 0.28 -28.71 11.54
N PRO A 42 -0.48 -29.58 12.24
CA PRO A 42 0.08 -30.48 13.26
C PRO A 42 1.16 -31.44 12.74
N ASP A 43 1.01 -31.87 11.48
CA ASP A 43 1.91 -32.81 10.80
C ASP A 43 2.93 -32.09 9.90
N PHE A 44 3.33 -30.86 10.26
CA PHE A 44 4.26 -30.07 9.46
C PHE A 44 5.59 -30.82 9.23
N ASP A 45 5.97 -30.97 7.96
CA ASP A 45 7.16 -31.70 7.52
C ASP A 45 8.05 -30.89 6.57
N SER A 46 9.10 -31.53 6.04
CA SER A 46 10.03 -30.89 5.11
C SER A 46 9.41 -30.51 3.78
N GLU A 47 8.45 -31.29 3.26
CA GLU A 47 7.79 -30.98 1.99
C GLU A 47 6.86 -29.75 2.15
N MET A 48 6.16 -29.67 3.28
CA MET A 48 5.36 -28.51 3.65
C MET A 48 6.23 -27.26 3.86
N PHE A 49 7.45 -27.41 4.40
CA PHE A 49 8.40 -26.30 4.51
C PHE A 49 8.88 -25.80 3.14
N ASP A 50 9.15 -26.70 2.19
CA ASP A 50 9.50 -26.31 0.82
C ASP A 50 8.36 -25.55 0.13
N GLU A 51 7.11 -26.00 0.32
CA GLU A 51 5.93 -25.30 -0.20
C GLU A 51 5.74 -23.94 0.48
N TYR A 52 5.96 -23.85 1.79
CA TYR A 52 5.98 -22.58 2.53
C TYR A 52 6.99 -21.59 1.90
N LEU A 53 8.24 -22.02 1.70
CA LEU A 53 9.27 -21.17 1.10
C LEU A 53 8.87 -20.72 -0.32
N ARG A 54 8.27 -21.61 -1.10
CA ARG A 54 7.77 -21.29 -2.45
C ARG A 54 6.67 -20.24 -2.41
N LEU A 55 5.71 -20.34 -1.49
CA LEU A 55 4.62 -19.37 -1.35
C LEU A 55 5.14 -18.02 -0.86
N ARG A 56 6.04 -18.03 0.13
CA ARG A 56 6.71 -16.82 0.64
C ARG A 56 7.48 -16.08 -0.45
N GLY A 57 8.26 -16.80 -1.25
CA GLY A 57 9.01 -16.20 -2.36
C GLY A 57 8.09 -15.56 -3.41
N LYS A 58 6.94 -16.19 -3.72
CA LYS A 58 5.93 -15.60 -4.62
C LYS A 58 5.28 -14.36 -4.03
N ALA A 59 4.91 -14.39 -2.75
CA ALA A 59 4.35 -13.24 -2.06
C ALA A 59 5.33 -12.05 -2.05
N GLU A 60 6.60 -12.30 -1.74
CA GLU A 60 7.66 -11.28 -1.73
C GLU A 60 7.88 -10.65 -3.10
N ALA A 61 7.83 -11.44 -4.18
CA ALA A 61 7.90 -10.92 -5.53
C ALA A 61 6.74 -9.95 -5.84
N LEU A 62 5.51 -10.31 -5.47
CA LEU A 62 4.34 -9.45 -5.67
C LEU A 62 4.37 -8.20 -4.79
N PHE A 63 4.84 -8.29 -3.54
CA PHE A 63 5.01 -7.10 -2.69
C PHE A 63 6.02 -6.14 -3.30
N ARG A 64 7.15 -6.64 -3.80
CA ARG A 64 8.15 -5.80 -4.47
C ARG A 64 7.56 -5.13 -5.70
N GLU A 65 6.86 -5.87 -6.54
CA GLU A 65 6.17 -5.30 -7.71
C GLU A 65 5.15 -4.23 -7.31
N ALA A 66 4.37 -4.46 -6.25
CA ALA A 66 3.43 -3.47 -5.75
C ALA A 66 4.13 -2.22 -5.21
N ILE A 67 5.26 -2.35 -4.53
CA ILE A 67 6.06 -1.20 -4.06
C ILE A 67 6.60 -0.39 -5.26
N ASP A 68 7.15 -1.07 -6.26
CA ASP A 68 7.66 -0.43 -7.48
C ASP A 68 6.54 0.29 -8.24
N HIS A 69 5.38 -0.36 -8.38
CA HIS A 69 4.20 0.21 -9.02
C HIS A 69 3.70 1.45 -8.26
N LEU A 70 3.73 1.43 -6.93
CA LEU A 70 3.37 2.59 -6.10
C LEU A 70 4.36 3.75 -6.30
N GLY A 71 5.66 3.44 -6.45
CA GLY A 71 6.69 4.44 -6.77
C GLY A 71 6.44 5.13 -8.11
N VAL A 72 6.14 4.35 -9.16
CA VAL A 72 5.77 4.85 -10.49
C VAL A 72 4.49 5.69 -10.41
N LEU A 73 3.46 5.19 -9.73
CA LEU A 73 2.19 5.90 -9.54
C LEU A 73 2.41 7.26 -8.89
N ASN A 74 3.16 7.32 -7.79
CA ASN A 74 3.39 8.58 -7.08
C ASN A 74 4.25 9.57 -7.88
N LYS A 75 5.09 9.09 -8.81
CA LYS A 75 5.88 9.94 -9.71
C LYS A 75 5.02 10.59 -10.80
N TYR A 76 4.13 9.83 -11.44
CA TYR A 76 3.35 10.31 -12.61
C TYR A 76 1.95 10.81 -12.26
N PHE A 77 1.39 10.33 -11.15
CA PHE A 77 0.06 10.66 -10.65
C PHE A 77 0.14 11.00 -9.16
N PRO A 78 0.79 12.12 -8.80
CA PRO A 78 1.00 12.49 -7.41
C PRO A 78 -0.35 12.62 -6.68
N ALA A 79 -0.33 12.34 -5.38
CA ALA A 79 -1.49 12.59 -4.54
C ALA A 79 -1.84 14.09 -4.59
N PRO A 80 -3.13 14.46 -4.55
CA PRO A 80 -3.52 15.87 -4.41
C PRO A 80 -2.85 16.45 -3.16
N ILE A 81 -2.08 17.52 -3.34
CA ILE A 81 -1.60 18.29 -2.20
C ILE A 81 -2.83 19.00 -1.65
N ILE A 82 -3.41 18.47 -0.56
CA ILE A 82 -4.38 19.21 0.22
C ILE A 82 -3.57 20.34 0.86
N SER A 83 -3.58 21.53 0.26
CA SER A 83 -2.93 22.69 0.85
C SER A 83 -3.62 22.98 2.18
N ALA A 84 -3.02 22.56 3.29
CA ALA A 84 -3.36 23.03 4.63
C ALA A 84 -2.97 24.51 4.86
N ALA A 85 -2.89 25.31 3.78
CA ALA A 85 -2.66 26.75 3.78
C ALA A 85 -4.00 27.47 3.55
N ALA A 86 -4.97 27.16 4.41
CA ALA A 86 -6.17 27.97 4.64
C ALA A 86 -6.74 27.61 6.03
N LYS A 87 -5.88 27.62 7.06
CA LYS A 87 -6.32 27.75 8.45
C LYS A 87 -5.49 28.84 9.10
N ASP A 88 -5.94 30.05 8.85
CA ASP A 88 -5.68 31.19 9.72
C ASP A 88 -6.14 30.84 11.14
N GLY A 89 -5.35 31.23 12.15
CA GLY A 89 -5.84 31.38 13.53
C GLY A 89 -5.59 30.23 14.53
N LYS A 90 -4.59 30.49 15.39
CA LYS A 90 -4.40 30.05 16.79
C LYS A 90 -3.71 28.70 17.05
N VAL A 91 -2.39 28.79 17.08
CA VAL A 91 -1.53 27.98 17.97
C VAL A 91 -1.87 28.34 19.42
N ALA A 92 -2.71 27.54 20.07
CA ALA A 92 -2.80 27.55 21.53
C ALA A 92 -1.55 26.87 22.10
N LYS A 93 -0.63 27.66 22.64
CA LYS A 93 0.47 27.19 23.46
C LYS A 93 -0.13 26.36 24.62
N ARG A 94 0.21 25.07 24.70
CA ARG A 94 0.10 24.33 25.96
C ARG A 94 1.42 24.50 26.68
N GLU A 95 1.36 25.31 27.73
CA GLU A 95 2.43 25.46 28.70
C GLU A 95 2.69 24.12 29.37
N LYS A 96 3.97 23.83 29.57
CA LYS A 96 4.45 22.71 30.38
C LYS A 96 4.12 23.03 31.83
N GLU A 97 3.55 22.08 32.55
CA GLU A 97 3.69 22.05 34.00
C GLU A 97 4.19 20.66 34.42
N VAL A 98 5.38 20.69 35.01
CA VAL A 98 6.07 19.62 35.71
C VAL A 98 5.91 19.96 37.18
N ALA A 99 5.30 19.07 37.96
CA ALA A 99 5.66 18.67 39.33
C ALA A 99 4.58 17.72 39.87
#